data_AF-A0A349BXS5-F1
#
_entry.id   AF-A0A349BXS5-F1
#
_cell.length_a   1.000
_cell.length_b   1.000
_cell.length_c   1.000
_cell.angle_alpha   90.00
_cell.angle_beta   90.00
_cell.angle_gamma   90.00
#
_symmetry.space_group_name_H-M   'P 1'
#
loop_
_entity.id
_entity.type
_entity.pdbx_description
1 polymer ?
#
loop_
_entity_poly.entity_id
_entity_poly.type
_entity_poly.pdbx_seq_one_letter_code
_entity_poly.pdbx_strand_id
1 'polypeptide(L)'
;MVDSRRMPAGSAVNTEMMEERMAEYKTDTKITIGGRTITLSGHESEEYMRQVADYLNGKRKSFDDDTSYWKLPEDMRNIMLQLNLADDYFKEQEHASELERQLDTAKDTYNRMLQEARAEDRKKIHSLETGIQEKIDQACAVEKEKLQSLEERARNQDTMIRDLQVRLAETEKSLKDREAELQKTREAGQQEKRELAALRQELTSRKETALQASREIDALQKSGQEFNAILGRLQEIRKKL
;
A
#
# COMPACT_ATOMS: atom_id res chain seq x y z
N MET A 1 -27.00 2.03 -37.07
CA MET A 1 -28.38 2.52 -37.23
C MET A 1 -28.95 2.80 -35.85
N VAL A 2 -28.87 4.05 -35.41
CA VAL A 2 -29.62 4.56 -34.24
C VAL A 2 -30.18 5.92 -34.63
N ASP A 3 -31.42 5.83 -35.08
CA ASP A 3 -32.56 6.70 -34.83
C ASP A 3 -32.38 8.24 -34.83
N SER A 4 -32.97 8.83 -35.88
CA SER A 4 -33.20 10.24 -36.10
C SER A 4 -34.19 10.83 -35.09
N ARG A 5 -33.70 11.50 -34.05
CA ARG A 5 -34.50 12.50 -33.33
C ARG A 5 -34.16 13.89 -33.83
N ARG A 6 -34.98 14.30 -34.80
CA ARG A 6 -35.23 15.67 -35.23
C ARG A 6 -35.23 16.62 -34.02
N MET A 7 -34.17 17.41 -33.88
CA MET A 7 -34.10 18.48 -32.88
C MET A 7 -35.21 19.50 -33.17
N PRO A 8 -35.95 19.96 -32.16
CA PRO A 8 -37.02 20.93 -32.36
C PRO A 8 -36.44 22.28 -32.80
N ALA A 9 -37.11 22.90 -33.77
CA ALA A 9 -36.86 24.25 -34.29
C ALA A 9 -37.20 25.33 -33.25
N GLY A 10 -36.57 25.28 -32.07
CA GLY A 10 -36.82 26.16 -30.93
C GLY A 10 -35.76 27.25 -30.72
N SER A 11 -34.68 27.27 -31.50
CA SER A 11 -33.66 28.32 -31.39
C SER A 11 -33.91 29.53 -32.28
N ALA A 12 -34.66 29.36 -33.38
CA ALA A 12 -35.03 30.49 -34.25
C ALA A 12 -36.15 31.34 -33.62
N VAL A 13 -37.14 30.70 -33.00
CA VAL A 13 -38.29 31.37 -32.37
C VAL A 13 -37.87 32.23 -31.18
N ASN A 14 -36.84 31.83 -30.43
CA ASN A 14 -36.36 32.60 -29.27
C ASN A 14 -35.49 33.80 -29.64
N THR A 15 -34.84 33.79 -30.81
CA THR A 15 -34.06 34.93 -31.30
C THR A 15 -34.97 35.99 -31.92
N GLU A 16 -35.97 35.59 -32.71
CA GLU A 16 -37.00 36.51 -33.24
C GLU A 16 -37.85 37.13 -32.11
N MET A 17 -38.20 36.36 -31.07
CA MET A 17 -38.92 36.88 -29.91
C MET A 17 -38.08 37.79 -28.99
N MET A 18 -36.76 37.71 -29.07
CA MET A 18 -35.87 38.67 -28.39
C MET A 18 -35.78 39.97 -29.17
N GLU A 19 -35.71 39.93 -30.51
CA GLU A 19 -35.72 41.14 -31.35
C GLU A 19 -37.03 41.93 -31.22
N GLU A 20 -38.19 41.26 -31.17
CA GLU A 20 -39.48 41.93 -30.94
C GLU A 20 -39.61 42.53 -29.53
N ARG A 21 -39.00 41.94 -28.50
CA ARG A 21 -39.01 42.47 -27.13
C ARG A 21 -38.00 43.59 -26.87
N MET A 22 -37.04 43.79 -27.77
CA MET A 22 -36.09 44.91 -27.71
C MET A 22 -36.70 46.23 -28.26
N ALA A 23 -37.85 46.18 -28.92
CA ALA A 23 -38.47 47.35 -29.55
C ALA A 23 -39.16 48.34 -28.59
N GLU A 24 -39.29 48.02 -27.29
CA GLU A 24 -40.17 48.77 -26.36
C GLU A 24 -39.50 49.36 -25.10
N TYR A 25 -38.17 49.31 -24.94
CA TYR A 25 -37.51 50.13 -23.91
C TYR A 25 -37.08 51.46 -24.52
N LYS A 26 -38.06 52.36 -24.70
CA LYS A 26 -37.81 53.78 -24.99
C LYS A 26 -38.00 54.56 -23.70
N THR A 27 -36.93 55.12 -23.18
CA THR A 27 -36.93 55.95 -21.97
C THR A 27 -37.04 57.41 -22.37
N ASP A 28 -38.08 58.08 -21.89
CA ASP A 28 -38.25 59.52 -22.07
C ASP A 28 -37.46 60.25 -20.98
N THR A 29 -36.32 60.82 -21.36
CA THR A 29 -35.46 61.56 -20.45
C THR A 29 -35.56 63.06 -20.70
N LYS A 30 -35.84 63.82 -19.64
CA LYS A 30 -35.77 65.29 -19.70
C LYS A 30 -34.34 65.75 -19.40
N ILE A 31 -33.70 66.38 -20.38
CA ILE A 31 -32.37 66.95 -20.22
C ILE A 31 -32.37 68.44 -20.55
N THR A 32 -31.44 69.19 -19.97
CA THR A 32 -31.23 70.61 -20.28
C THR A 32 -29.92 70.76 -21.04
N ILE A 33 -30.00 71.16 -22.31
CA ILE A 33 -28.82 71.47 -23.13
C ILE A 33 -28.85 72.95 -23.47
N GLY A 34 -27.80 73.66 -23.09
CA GLY A 34 -27.59 75.01 -23.58
C GLY A 34 -28.64 76.04 -23.17
N GLY A 35 -29.31 75.81 -22.04
CA GLY A 35 -30.41 76.64 -21.52
C GLY A 35 -31.80 76.24 -22.02
N ARG A 36 -31.93 75.19 -22.84
CA ARG A 36 -33.22 74.65 -23.29
C ARG A 36 -33.44 73.25 -22.71
N THR A 37 -34.61 73.04 -22.11
CA THR A 37 -35.03 71.71 -21.65
C THR A 37 -35.73 70.98 -22.79
N ILE A 38 -35.19 69.83 -23.17
CA ILE A 38 -35.73 68.96 -24.21
C ILE A 38 -36.00 67.57 -23.62
N THR A 39 -37.05 66.92 -24.11
CA THR A 39 -37.30 65.51 -23.79
C THR A 39 -36.72 64.67 -24.93
N LEU A 40 -35.74 63.82 -24.64
CA LEU A 40 -35.18 62.86 -25.58
C LEU A 40 -35.73 61.47 -25.25
N SER A 41 -36.29 60.82 -26.26
CA SER A 41 -36.71 59.42 -26.19
C SER A 41 -35.64 58.56 -26.86
N GLY A 42 -35.09 57.60 -26.13
CA GLY A 42 -33.99 56.76 -26.61
C GLY A 42 -33.95 55.40 -25.93
N HIS A 43 -33.02 54.55 -26.36
CA HIS A 43 -32.78 53.22 -25.76
C HIS A 43 -31.73 53.25 -24.64
N GLU A 44 -31.14 54.42 -24.41
CA GLU A 44 -30.10 54.62 -23.41
C GLU A 44 -30.69 54.96 -22.03
N SER A 45 -29.91 54.72 -20.97
CA SER A 45 -30.36 55.03 -19.61
C SER A 45 -30.50 56.53 -19.38
N GLU A 46 -31.36 56.91 -18.42
CA GLU A 46 -31.54 58.30 -18.02
C GLU A 46 -30.22 58.92 -17.53
N GLU A 47 -29.43 58.14 -16.79
CA GLU A 47 -28.13 58.55 -16.27
C GLU A 47 -27.12 58.82 -17.39
N TYR A 48 -27.05 57.94 -18.39
CA TYR A 48 -26.15 58.12 -19.53
C TYR A 48 -26.55 59.36 -20.33
N MET A 49 -27.84 59.54 -20.61
CA MET A 49 -28.35 60.71 -21.34
C MET A 49 -28.09 62.02 -20.59
N ARG A 50 -28.20 62.01 -19.25
CA ARG A 50 -27.83 63.17 -18.42
C ARG A 50 -26.33 63.46 -18.47
N GLN A 51 -25.48 62.43 -18.42
CA GLN A 51 -24.03 62.57 -18.56
C GLN A 51 -23.63 63.13 -19.93
N VAL A 52 -24.28 62.68 -21.01
CA VAL A 52 -24.10 63.23 -22.36
C VAL A 52 -24.51 64.70 -22.43
N ALA A 53 -25.64 65.07 -21.80
CA ALA A 53 -26.08 66.45 -21.72
C ALA A 53 -25.09 67.35 -20.98
N ASP A 54 -24.59 66.88 -19.83
CA ASP A 54 -23.59 67.58 -19.03
C ASP A 54 -22.26 67.74 -19.77
N TYR A 55 -21.81 66.69 -20.48
CA TYR A 55 -20.63 66.74 -21.34
C TYR A 55 -20.77 67.77 -22.47
N LEU A 56 -21.91 67.77 -23.18
CA LEU A 56 -22.18 68.72 -24.25
C LEU A 56 -22.23 70.17 -23.74
N ASN A 57 -22.85 70.38 -22.57
CA ASN A 57 -22.86 71.68 -21.91
C ASN A 57 -21.46 72.12 -21.50
N GLY A 58 -20.64 71.21 -20.98
CA GLY A 58 -19.23 71.46 -20.64
C GLY A 58 -18.41 71.86 -21.87
N LYS A 59 -18.56 71.14 -22.98
CA LYS A 59 -17.91 71.47 -24.26
C LYS A 59 -18.35 72.83 -24.78
N ARG A 60 -19.64 73.15 -24.72
CA ARG A 60 -20.13 74.48 -25.12
C ARG A 60 -19.53 75.58 -24.24
N LYS A 61 -19.48 75.37 -22.92
CA LYS A 61 -18.89 76.30 -21.96
C LYS A 61 -17.40 76.51 -22.20
N SER A 62 -16.65 75.50 -22.65
CA SER A 62 -15.23 75.67 -22.99
C SER A 62 -14.97 76.62 -24.17
N PHE A 63 -15.97 76.83 -25.03
CA PHE A 63 -15.92 77.85 -26.08
C PHE A 63 -16.36 79.24 -25.60
N ASP A 64 -16.98 79.36 -24.42
CA ASP A 64 -17.40 80.65 -23.85
C ASP A 64 -16.19 81.53 -23.53
N ASP A 65 -15.04 80.91 -23.21
CA ASP A 65 -13.77 81.59 -22.92
C ASP A 65 -13.14 82.20 -24.19
N ASP A 66 -13.49 81.71 -25.39
CA ASP A 66 -13.00 82.25 -26.65
C ASP A 66 -14.01 83.25 -27.26
N THR A 67 -13.74 84.53 -27.05
CA THR A 67 -14.54 85.63 -27.64
C THR A 67 -14.62 85.59 -29.17
N SER A 68 -13.78 84.82 -29.87
CA SER A 68 -13.85 84.63 -31.32
C SER A 68 -14.98 83.67 -31.73
N TYR A 69 -15.33 82.71 -30.87
CA TYR A 69 -16.39 81.74 -31.12
C TYR A 69 -17.76 82.42 -31.25
N TRP A 70 -18.04 83.41 -30.40
CA TRP A 70 -19.30 84.14 -30.41
C TRP A 70 -19.50 85.08 -31.60
N LYS A 71 -18.41 85.48 -32.28
CA LYS A 71 -18.45 86.30 -33.49
C LYS A 71 -18.88 85.51 -34.74
N LEU A 72 -18.81 84.18 -34.67
CA LEU A 72 -19.23 83.31 -35.75
C LEU A 72 -20.76 83.21 -35.81
N PRO A 73 -21.36 83.05 -37.01
CA PRO A 73 -22.77 82.70 -37.16
C PRO A 73 -23.12 81.41 -36.41
N GLU A 74 -24.38 81.24 -36.00
CA GLU A 74 -24.84 80.09 -35.23
C GLU A 74 -24.55 78.75 -35.92
N ASP A 75 -24.75 78.68 -37.24
CA ASP A 75 -24.46 77.48 -38.03
C ASP A 75 -22.99 77.08 -37.94
N MET A 76 -22.08 78.05 -37.99
CA MET A 76 -20.64 77.80 -37.92
C MET A 76 -20.21 77.39 -36.50
N ARG A 77 -20.83 77.95 -35.46
CA ARG A 77 -20.62 77.53 -34.06
C ARG A 77 -21.06 76.08 -33.82
N ASN A 78 -22.17 75.67 -34.43
CA ASN A 78 -22.68 74.31 -34.38
C ASN A 78 -21.75 73.34 -35.12
N ILE A 79 -21.25 73.72 -36.30
CA ILE A 79 -20.26 72.94 -37.06
C ILE A 79 -18.97 72.77 -36.24
N MET A 80 -18.47 73.83 -35.59
CA MET A 80 -17.27 73.76 -34.74
C MET A 80 -17.44 72.82 -33.54
N LEU A 81 -18.60 72.87 -32.87
CA LEU A 81 -18.91 71.96 -31.77
C LEU A 81 -18.99 70.50 -32.24
N GLN A 82 -19.66 70.25 -33.37
CA GLN A 82 -19.74 68.92 -33.98
C GLN A 82 -18.36 68.39 -34.37
N LEU A 83 -17.50 69.25 -34.94
CA LEU A 83 -16.13 68.88 -35.30
C LEU A 83 -15.31 68.50 -34.07
N ASN A 84 -15.44 69.24 -32.97
CA ASN A 84 -14.73 68.90 -31.73
C ASN A 84 -15.20 67.58 -31.13
N LEU A 85 -16.50 67.30 -31.15
CA LEU A 85 -17.04 66.02 -30.68
C LEU A 85 -16.59 64.85 -31.55
N ALA A 86 -16.53 65.05 -32.88
CA ALA A 86 -16.00 64.04 -33.80
C ALA A 86 -14.51 63.78 -33.54
N ASP A 87 -13.72 64.83 -33.31
CA ASP A 87 -12.30 64.71 -32.96
C ASP A 87 -12.09 63.94 -31.64
N ASP A 88 -12.86 64.26 -30.60
CA ASP A 88 -12.83 63.49 -29.34
C ASP A 88 -13.18 62.01 -29.57
N TYR A 89 -14.22 61.73 -30.36
CA TYR A 89 -14.64 60.37 -30.68
C TYR A 89 -13.53 59.59 -31.39
N PHE A 90 -12.91 60.17 -32.41
CA PHE A 90 -11.83 59.49 -33.14
C PHE A 90 -10.58 59.28 -32.28
N LYS A 91 -10.25 60.23 -31.39
CA LYS A 91 -9.14 60.09 -30.44
C LYS A 91 -9.39 58.97 -29.43
N GLU A 92 -10.60 58.90 -28.86
CA GLU A 92 -10.96 57.81 -27.95
C GLU A 92 -11.03 56.47 -28.68
N GLN A 93 -11.49 56.45 -29.94
CA GLN A 93 -11.50 55.24 -30.76
C GLN A 93 -10.07 54.75 -31.06
N GLU A 94 -9.14 55.65 -31.38
CA GLU A 94 -7.73 55.32 -31.58
C GLU A 94 -7.10 54.80 -30.28
N HIS A 95 -7.38 55.45 -29.15
CA HIS A 95 -6.89 55.03 -27.84
C HIS A 95 -7.44 53.66 -27.43
N ALA A 96 -8.74 53.41 -27.64
CA ALA A 96 -9.36 52.11 -27.39
C ALA A 96 -8.72 51.01 -28.26
N SER A 97 -8.49 51.29 -29.54
CA SER A 97 -7.82 50.36 -30.46
C SER A 97 -6.38 50.03 -30.04
N GLU A 98 -5.61 51.02 -29.59
CA GLU A 98 -4.26 50.79 -29.08
C GLU A 98 -4.27 50.00 -27.77
N LEU A 99 -5.22 50.27 -26.87
CA LEU A 99 -5.41 49.47 -25.65
C LEU A 99 -5.78 48.02 -25.97
N GLU A 100 -6.66 47.77 -26.93
CA GLU A 100 -6.99 46.42 -27.40
C GLU A 100 -5.76 45.70 -27.95
N ARG A 101 -4.95 46.40 -28.75
CA ARG A 101 -3.68 45.87 -29.27
C ARG A 101 -2.69 45.52 -28.16
N GLN A 102 -2.56 46.40 -27.16
CA GLN A 102 -1.72 46.15 -25.99
C GLN A 102 -2.23 44.96 -25.17
N LEU A 103 -3.54 44.86 -24.97
CA LEU A 103 -4.16 43.75 -24.27
C LEU A 103 -3.88 42.41 -24.98
N ASP A 104 -3.99 42.38 -26.31
CA ASP A 104 -3.73 41.15 -27.07
C ASP A 104 -2.25 40.77 -27.04
N THR A 105 -1.33 41.73 -27.17
CA THR A 105 0.11 41.46 -26.98
C THR A 105 0.43 40.98 -25.56
N ALA A 106 -0.24 41.52 -24.54
CA ALA A 106 -0.09 41.08 -23.15
C ALA A 106 -0.62 39.65 -22.96
N LYS A 107 -1.75 39.29 -23.57
CA LYS A 107 -2.27 37.92 -23.55
C LYS A 107 -1.32 36.95 -24.24
N ASP A 108 -0.80 37.31 -25.40
CA ASP A 108 0.12 36.46 -26.16
C ASP A 108 1.43 36.23 -25.40
N THR A 109 2.00 37.28 -24.81
CA THR A 109 3.20 37.16 -23.98
C THR A 109 2.95 36.32 -22.73
N TYR A 110 1.83 36.52 -22.04
CA TYR A 110 1.42 35.70 -20.90
C TYR A 110 1.24 34.23 -21.28
N ASN A 111 0.55 33.96 -22.40
CA ASN A 111 0.36 32.61 -22.91
C ASN A 111 1.69 31.93 -23.24
N ARG A 112 2.64 32.66 -23.84
CA ARG A 112 3.99 32.16 -24.11
C ARG A 112 4.74 31.83 -22.82
N MET A 113 4.75 32.73 -21.84
CA MET A 113 5.37 32.49 -20.53
C MET A 113 4.76 31.28 -19.83
N LEU A 114 3.44 31.13 -19.88
CA LEU A 114 2.74 29.98 -19.32
C LEU A 114 3.13 28.67 -20.03
N GLN A 115 3.28 28.69 -21.35
CA GLN A 115 3.75 27.52 -22.11
C GLN A 115 5.19 27.15 -21.76
N GLU A 116 6.08 28.12 -21.63
CA GLU A 116 7.48 27.93 -21.24
C GLU A 116 7.57 27.34 -19.82
N ALA A 117 6.87 27.93 -18.84
CA ALA A 117 6.81 27.41 -17.47
C ALA A 117 6.29 25.97 -17.43
N ARG A 118 5.21 25.67 -18.17
CA ARG A 118 4.69 24.30 -18.31
C ARG A 118 5.69 23.35 -18.97
N ALA A 119 6.47 23.82 -19.93
CA ALA A 119 7.50 23.00 -20.57
C ALA A 119 8.66 22.68 -19.61
N GLU A 120 9.08 23.65 -18.79
CA GLU A 120 10.08 23.42 -17.74
C GLU A 120 9.60 22.44 -16.67
N ASP A 121 8.36 22.61 -16.19
CA ASP A 121 7.78 21.69 -15.21
C ASP A 121 7.65 20.28 -15.78
N ARG A 122 7.24 20.13 -17.05
CA ARG A 122 7.25 18.83 -17.74
C ARG A 122 8.64 18.19 -17.79
N LYS A 123 9.69 18.98 -18.07
CA LYS A 123 11.08 18.47 -18.07
C LYS A 123 11.51 18.01 -16.66
N LYS A 124 11.17 18.78 -15.62
CA LYS A 124 11.47 18.41 -14.23
C LYS A 124 10.74 17.13 -13.83
N ILE A 125 9.44 17.04 -14.09
CA ILE A 125 8.64 15.84 -13.84
C ILE A 125 9.27 14.64 -14.55
N HIS A 126 9.60 14.76 -15.83
CA HIS A 126 10.22 13.68 -16.58
C HIS A 126 11.55 13.23 -15.97
N SER A 127 12.42 14.16 -15.57
CA SER A 127 13.70 13.80 -14.93
C SER A 127 13.51 13.09 -13.58
N LEU A 128 12.50 13.50 -12.80
CA LEU A 128 12.17 12.86 -11.54
C LEU A 128 11.57 11.46 -11.76
N GLU A 129 10.71 11.31 -12.77
CA GLU A 129 10.15 10.01 -13.16
C GLU A 129 11.24 9.03 -13.59
N THR A 130 12.19 9.46 -14.44
CA THR A 130 13.34 8.64 -14.83
C THR A 130 14.19 8.25 -13.61
N GLY A 131 14.49 9.20 -12.73
CA GLY A 131 15.25 8.90 -11.51
C GLY A 131 14.53 7.98 -10.53
N ILE A 132 13.20 8.04 -10.46
CA ILE A 132 12.39 7.09 -9.68
C ILE A 132 12.45 5.71 -10.34
N GLN A 133 12.29 5.62 -11.66
CA GLN A 133 12.35 4.36 -12.38
C GLN A 133 13.70 3.67 -12.22
N GLU A 134 14.81 4.40 -12.34
CA GLU A 134 16.16 3.87 -12.11
C GLU A 134 16.34 3.33 -10.69
N LYS A 135 15.81 4.03 -9.68
CA LYS A 135 15.85 3.54 -8.29
C LYS A 135 14.99 2.30 -8.08
N ILE A 136 13.84 2.22 -8.73
CA ILE A 136 12.98 1.04 -8.71
C ILE A 136 13.72 -0.14 -9.34
N ASP A 137 14.35 0.05 -10.50
CA ASP A 137 15.08 -1.00 -11.21
C ASP A 137 16.28 -1.49 -10.38
N GLN A 138 17.04 -0.57 -9.76
CA GLN A 138 18.13 -0.91 -8.85
C GLN A 138 17.63 -1.69 -7.61
N ALA A 139 16.54 -1.26 -6.99
CA ALA A 139 15.95 -1.95 -5.85
C ALA A 139 15.48 -3.36 -6.24
N CYS A 140 14.82 -3.49 -7.39
CA CYS A 140 14.38 -4.78 -7.95
C CYS A 140 15.56 -5.72 -8.21
N ALA A 141 16.67 -5.22 -8.76
CA ALA A 141 17.85 -6.02 -9.03
C ALA A 141 18.46 -6.58 -7.72
N VAL A 142 18.65 -5.71 -6.71
CA VAL A 142 19.18 -6.11 -5.41
C VAL A 142 18.25 -7.09 -4.70
N GLU A 143 16.93 -6.85 -4.76
CA GLU A 143 15.95 -7.75 -4.15
C GLU A 143 15.91 -9.12 -4.83
N LYS A 144 16.04 -9.15 -6.17
CA LYS A 144 16.13 -10.40 -6.93
C LYS A 144 17.39 -11.20 -6.60
N GLU A 145 18.54 -10.57 -6.48
CA GLU A 145 19.79 -11.24 -6.06
C GLU A 145 19.68 -11.80 -4.63
N LYS A 146 19.11 -11.01 -3.70
CA LYS A 146 18.85 -11.48 -2.34
C LYS A 146 17.92 -12.69 -2.33
N LEU A 147 16.83 -12.64 -3.10
CA LEU A 147 15.88 -13.74 -3.21
C LEU A 147 16.57 -15.01 -3.73
N GLN A 148 17.39 -14.90 -4.78
CA GLN A 148 18.17 -16.04 -5.31
C GLN A 148 19.10 -16.64 -4.25
N SER A 149 19.85 -15.81 -3.52
CA SER A 149 20.75 -16.30 -2.46
C SER A 149 20.00 -16.99 -1.30
N LEU A 150 18.80 -16.49 -0.96
CA LEU A 150 17.95 -17.09 0.07
C LEU A 150 17.34 -18.41 -0.42
N GLU A 151 16.92 -18.48 -1.68
CA GLU A 151 16.42 -19.71 -2.30
C GLU A 151 17.51 -20.80 -2.34
N GLU A 152 18.74 -20.46 -2.71
CA GLU A 152 19.88 -21.39 -2.66
C GLU A 152 20.15 -21.88 -1.23
N ARG A 153 20.14 -20.96 -0.26
CA ARG A 153 20.32 -21.32 1.15
C ARG A 153 19.20 -22.25 1.64
N ALA A 154 17.95 -21.98 1.28
CA ALA A 154 16.81 -22.83 1.62
C ALA A 154 16.96 -24.24 1.01
N ARG A 155 17.33 -24.33 -0.28
CA ARG A 155 17.60 -25.62 -0.94
C ARG A 155 18.70 -26.41 -0.25
N ASN A 156 19.79 -25.74 0.16
CA ASN A 156 20.88 -26.39 0.89
C ASN A 156 20.46 -26.84 2.29
N GLN A 157 19.57 -26.11 2.95
CA GLN A 157 19.00 -26.54 4.22
C GLN A 157 18.07 -27.75 4.04
N ASP A 158 17.26 -27.77 2.99
CA ASP A 158 16.38 -28.91 2.68
C ASP A 158 17.16 -30.20 2.41
N THR A 159 18.27 -30.12 1.66
CA THR A 159 19.14 -31.29 1.44
C THR A 159 19.76 -31.77 2.76
N MET A 160 20.25 -30.86 3.60
CA MET A 160 20.80 -31.20 4.91
C MET A 160 19.75 -31.83 5.84
N ILE A 161 18.52 -31.33 5.84
CA ILE A 161 17.41 -31.93 6.62
C ILE A 161 17.13 -33.35 6.13
N ARG A 162 17.08 -33.60 4.82
CA ARG A 162 16.89 -34.95 4.27
C ARG A 162 18.01 -35.90 4.69
N ASP A 163 19.26 -35.47 4.59
CA ASP A 163 20.41 -36.29 4.99
C ASP A 163 20.36 -36.63 6.49
N LEU A 164 20.00 -35.66 7.33
CA LEU A 164 19.83 -35.88 8.76
C LEU A 164 18.67 -36.83 9.07
N GLN A 165 17.56 -36.76 8.33
CA GLN A 165 16.44 -37.70 8.47
C GLN A 165 16.86 -39.13 8.12
N VAL A 166 17.64 -39.32 7.05
CA VAL A 166 18.17 -40.64 6.67
C VAL A 166 19.07 -41.19 7.78
N ARG A 167 20.01 -40.39 8.28
CA ARG A 167 20.90 -40.80 9.37
C ARG A 167 20.13 -41.12 10.66
N LEU A 168 19.12 -40.32 10.99
CA LEU A 168 18.26 -40.59 12.14
C LEU A 168 17.59 -41.96 12.00
N ALA A 169 16.99 -42.25 10.84
CA ALA A 169 16.34 -43.53 10.58
C ALA A 169 17.32 -44.72 10.66
N GLU A 170 18.55 -44.56 10.17
CA GLU A 170 19.61 -45.57 10.30
C GLU A 170 19.97 -45.81 11.78
N THR A 171 20.17 -44.73 12.55
CA THR A 171 20.50 -44.86 13.98
C THR A 171 19.36 -45.46 14.78
N GLU A 172 18.10 -45.11 14.49
CA GLU A 172 16.92 -45.71 15.11
C GLU A 172 16.83 -47.21 14.82
N LYS A 173 17.14 -47.63 13.58
CA LYS A 173 17.18 -49.05 13.23
C LYS A 173 18.27 -49.78 14.00
N SER A 174 19.50 -49.26 14.01
CA SER A 174 20.60 -49.85 14.79
C SER A 174 20.30 -49.91 16.28
N LEU A 175 19.61 -48.91 16.83
CA LEU A 175 19.22 -48.88 18.23
C LEU A 175 18.17 -49.96 18.54
N LYS A 176 17.17 -50.15 17.68
CA LYS A 176 16.20 -51.27 17.79
C LYS A 176 16.89 -52.64 17.72
N ASP A 177 17.82 -52.81 16.79
CA ASP A 177 18.59 -54.06 16.66
C ASP A 177 19.40 -54.33 17.94
N ARG A 178 20.05 -53.30 18.49
CA ARG A 178 20.83 -53.38 19.73
C ARG A 178 19.96 -53.65 20.96
N GLU A 179 18.79 -53.04 21.05
CA GLU A 179 17.79 -53.30 22.09
C GLU A 179 17.32 -54.74 22.05
N ALA A 180 17.07 -55.31 20.86
CA ALA A 180 16.71 -56.70 20.69
C ALA A 180 17.82 -57.66 21.12
N GLU A 181 19.09 -57.35 20.83
CA GLU A 181 20.25 -58.11 21.34
C GLU A 181 20.35 -58.05 22.87
N LEU A 182 20.18 -56.86 23.45
CA LEU A 182 20.18 -56.68 24.91
C LEU A 182 19.04 -57.46 25.59
N GLN A 183 17.87 -57.49 24.97
CA GLN A 183 16.74 -58.27 25.49
C GLN A 183 17.03 -59.78 25.45
N LYS A 184 17.56 -60.30 24.34
CA LYS A 184 17.96 -61.72 24.23
C LYS A 184 19.03 -62.10 25.25
N THR A 185 20.06 -61.28 25.41
CA THR A 185 21.12 -61.53 26.40
C THR A 185 20.60 -61.44 27.83
N ARG A 186 19.67 -60.54 28.11
CA ARG A 186 18.98 -60.45 29.41
C ARG A 186 18.13 -61.69 29.70
N GLU A 187 17.40 -62.20 28.72
CA GLU A 187 16.62 -63.44 28.84
C GLU A 187 17.51 -64.66 29.06
N ALA A 188 18.60 -64.78 28.30
CA ALA A 188 19.60 -65.84 28.49
C ALA A 188 20.22 -65.78 29.90
N GLY A 189 20.64 -64.60 30.37
CA GLY A 189 21.16 -64.43 31.72
C GLY A 189 20.13 -64.72 32.83
N GLN A 190 18.85 -64.44 32.59
CA GLN A 190 17.77 -64.85 33.51
C GLN A 190 17.58 -66.36 33.53
N GLN A 191 17.68 -67.02 32.37
CA GLN A 191 17.58 -68.47 32.26
C GLN A 191 18.77 -69.14 32.98
N GLU A 192 20.00 -68.73 32.70
CA GLU A 192 21.19 -69.22 33.39
C GLU A 192 21.08 -69.03 34.92
N LYS A 193 20.54 -67.88 35.37
CA LYS A 193 20.31 -67.63 36.80
C LYS A 193 19.28 -68.61 37.39
N ARG A 194 18.22 -68.96 36.65
CA ARG A 194 17.23 -69.97 37.07
C ARG A 194 17.84 -71.37 37.13
N GLU A 195 18.63 -71.73 36.13
CA GLU A 195 19.34 -73.01 36.07
C GLU A 195 20.33 -73.16 37.24
N LEU A 196 21.12 -72.11 37.53
CA LEU A 196 22.00 -72.07 38.69
C LEU A 196 21.23 -72.18 40.01
N ALA A 197 20.05 -71.56 40.11
CA ALA A 197 19.19 -71.67 41.30
C ALA A 197 18.66 -73.10 41.48
N ALA A 198 18.21 -73.74 40.40
CA ALA A 198 17.75 -75.13 40.42
C ALA A 198 18.88 -76.11 40.79
N LEU A 199 20.05 -75.96 40.18
CA LEU A 199 21.22 -76.80 40.49
C LEU A 199 21.68 -76.61 41.94
N ARG A 200 21.62 -75.38 42.47
CA ARG A 200 21.89 -75.11 43.89
C ARG A 200 20.90 -75.84 44.80
N GLN A 201 19.62 -75.82 44.46
CA GLN A 201 18.58 -76.52 45.22
C GLN A 201 18.78 -78.04 45.19
N GLU A 202 19.17 -78.60 44.05
CA GLU A 202 19.50 -80.02 43.93
C GLU A 202 20.77 -80.39 44.72
N LEU A 203 21.79 -79.52 44.70
CA LEU A 203 22.98 -79.70 45.54
C LEU A 203 22.64 -79.67 47.03
N THR A 204 21.72 -78.80 47.47
CA THR A 204 21.28 -78.78 48.87
C THR A 204 20.54 -80.06 49.25
N SER A 205 19.63 -80.55 48.42
CA SER A 205 18.92 -81.80 48.71
C SER A 205 19.85 -83.01 48.72
N ARG A 206 20.78 -83.10 47.76
CA ARG A 206 21.82 -84.16 47.76
C ARG A 206 22.75 -84.08 48.97
N LYS A 207 23.09 -82.87 49.43
CA LYS A 207 23.86 -82.70 50.67
C LYS A 207 23.08 -83.18 51.88
N GLU A 208 21.78 -82.89 51.95
CA GLU A 208 20.91 -83.36 53.04
C GLU A 208 20.77 -84.89 53.05
N THR A 209 20.56 -85.51 51.88
CA THR A 209 20.49 -86.98 51.80
C THR A 209 21.82 -87.64 52.14
N ALA A 210 22.95 -87.07 51.69
CA ALA A 210 24.28 -87.55 52.08
C ALA A 210 24.53 -87.41 53.58
N LEU A 211 24.07 -86.31 54.21
CA LEU A 211 24.17 -86.11 55.65
C LEU A 211 23.32 -87.15 56.40
N GLN A 212 22.13 -87.46 55.90
CA GLN A 212 21.26 -88.49 56.48
C GLN A 212 21.90 -89.88 56.36
N ALA A 213 22.43 -90.23 55.18
CA ALA A 213 23.17 -91.48 54.99
C ALA A 213 24.40 -91.58 55.89
N SER A 214 25.14 -90.47 56.09
CA SER A 214 26.27 -90.42 57.03
C SER A 214 25.81 -90.70 58.46
N ARG A 215 24.69 -90.11 58.89
CA ARG A 215 24.11 -90.37 60.23
C ARG A 215 23.69 -91.83 60.39
N GLU A 216 23.13 -92.44 59.34
CA GLU A 216 22.77 -93.86 59.35
C GLU A 216 24.00 -94.77 59.43
N ILE A 217 25.08 -94.45 58.69
CA ILE A 217 26.37 -95.15 58.79
C ILE A 217 26.93 -95.03 60.21
N ASP A 218 26.92 -93.83 60.79
CA ASP A 218 27.40 -93.61 62.17
C ASP A 218 26.57 -94.40 63.20
N ALA A 219 25.25 -94.48 63.01
CA ALA A 219 24.36 -95.28 63.87
C ALA A 219 24.65 -96.78 63.75
N LEU A 220 24.86 -97.29 62.54
CA LEU A 220 25.25 -98.68 62.30
C LEU A 220 26.63 -98.99 62.88
N GLN A 221 27.58 -98.06 62.79
CA GLN A 221 28.89 -98.22 63.41
C GLN A 221 28.80 -98.30 64.95
N LYS A 222 27.97 -97.45 65.59
CA LYS A 222 27.71 -97.56 67.02
C LYS A 222 27.09 -98.90 67.39
N SER A 223 26.07 -99.34 66.64
CA SER A 223 25.46 -100.66 66.86
C SER A 223 26.46 -101.81 66.66
N GLY A 224 27.36 -101.70 65.68
CA GLY A 224 28.43 -102.67 65.46
C GLY A 224 29.48 -102.66 66.58
N GLN A 225 29.82 -101.50 67.13
CA GLN A 225 30.68 -101.39 68.32
C GLN A 225 30.01 -102.01 69.55
N GLU A 226 28.71 -101.78 69.75
CA GLU A 226 27.92 -102.41 70.82
C GLU A 226 27.85 -103.92 70.66
N PHE A 227 27.63 -104.42 69.43
CA PHE A 227 27.62 -105.85 69.13
C PHE A 227 28.98 -106.50 69.38
N ASN A 228 30.07 -105.84 68.98
CA ASN A 228 31.43 -106.28 69.28
C ASN A 228 31.74 -106.25 70.78
N ALA A 229 31.22 -105.27 71.53
CA ALA A 229 31.35 -105.22 72.99
C ALA A 229 30.60 -106.38 73.67
N ILE A 230 29.43 -106.77 73.15
CA ILE A 230 28.68 -107.95 73.61
C ILE A 230 29.42 -109.25 73.28
N LEU A 231 29.98 -109.38 72.07
CA LEU A 231 30.83 -110.52 71.70
C LEU A 231 32.07 -110.62 72.60
N GLY A 232 32.70 -109.49 72.93
CA GLY A 232 33.81 -109.44 73.88
C GLY A 232 33.42 -109.95 75.27
N ARG A 233 32.26 -109.52 75.80
CA ARG A 233 31.73 -110.01 77.08
C ARG A 233 31.37 -111.49 77.04
N LEU A 234 30.81 -111.99 75.94
CA LEU A 234 30.52 -113.42 75.76
C LEU A 234 31.80 -114.27 75.67
N GLN A 235 32.87 -113.74 75.07
CA GLN A 235 34.18 -114.39 75.06
C GLN A 235 34.86 -114.40 76.44
N GLU A 236 34.68 -113.36 77.26
CA GLU A 236 35.14 -113.35 78.66
C GLU A 236 34.38 -114.35 79.55
N ILE A 237 33.07 -114.49 79.36
CA ILE A 237 32.24 -115.48 80.08
C ILE A 237 32.71 -116.90 79.71
N ARG A 238 33.02 -117.16 78.44
CA ARG A 238 33.54 -118.46 77.97
C ARG A 238 34.93 -118.81 78.52
N LYS A 239 35.74 -117.82 78.94
CA LYS A 239 37.04 -118.05 79.58
C LYS A 239 36.96 -118.31 81.09
N LYS A 240 35.79 -118.11 81.72
CA LYS A 240 35.55 -118.33 83.16
C LYS A 240 34.78 -119.61 83.48
N LEU A 241 34.57 -120.47 82.48
CA LEU A 241 34.05 -121.83 82.56
C LEU A 241 35.15 -122.80 82.10
#